data_AF-A0A443S5J5-F1
#
_entry.id   AF-A0A443S5J5-F1
#
_cell.length_a   1.000
_cell.length_b   1.000
_cell.length_c   1.000
_cell.angle_alpha   90.00
_cell.angle_beta   90.00
_cell.angle_gamma   90.00
#
_symmetry.space_group_name_H-M   'P 1'
#
loop_
_entity.id
_entity.type
_entity.pdbx_description
1 polymer ?
#
loop_
_entity_poly.entity_id
_entity_poly.type
_entity_poly.pdbx_seq_one_letter_code
_entity_poly.pdbx_strand_id
1 'polypeptide(L)'
;MHVKSVIIDGFKSYGQKTEINDFDHLFNAITGLNGSGKSNILDSICFVLGLSNMSLARCSNLRELIYKNGQTGVSKASVTITFDNKEKERSPMGYEQYDDIVIRREVNLNSRTKYFINGFNASNSQVSDLFHSVQLNINNPHFLIMQGRITKVLNMRPHE
;
A
#
# COMPACT_ATOMS: atom_id res chain seq x y z
N MET A 1 -8.57 -3.26 13.42
CA MET A 1 -8.47 -3.28 11.95
C MET A 1 -7.17 -3.94 11.51
N HIS A 2 -7.20 -4.96 10.65
CA HIS A 2 -6.00 -5.61 10.08
C HIS A 2 -6.22 -5.97 8.60
N VAL A 3 -5.15 -6.24 7.83
CA VAL A 3 -5.26 -6.62 6.42
C VAL A 3 -5.79 -8.06 6.31
N LYS A 4 -6.82 -8.30 5.48
CA LYS A 4 -7.32 -9.65 5.12
C LYS A 4 -6.78 -10.11 3.78
N SER A 5 -6.79 -9.22 2.80
CA SER A 5 -6.34 -9.53 1.45
C SER A 5 -5.78 -8.32 0.71
N VAL A 6 -4.92 -8.61 -0.27
CA VAL A 6 -4.31 -7.65 -1.17
C VAL A 6 -4.49 -8.15 -2.60
N ILE A 7 -5.12 -7.35 -3.45
CA ILE A 7 -5.24 -7.59 -4.89
C ILE A 7 -4.31 -6.62 -5.60
N ILE A 8 -3.42 -7.16 -6.44
CA ILE A 8 -2.43 -6.42 -7.21
C ILE A 8 -2.70 -6.66 -8.69
N ASP A 9 -2.89 -5.60 -9.48
CA ASP A 9 -3.16 -5.71 -10.91
C ASP A 9 -2.37 -4.67 -11.71
N GLY A 10 -1.64 -5.12 -12.72
CA GLY A 10 -0.81 -4.28 -13.59
C GLY A 10 0.32 -3.52 -12.88
N PHE A 11 0.77 -3.96 -11.71
CA PHE A 11 1.70 -3.24 -10.84
C PHE A 11 3.11 -3.84 -10.86
N LYS A 12 4.11 -3.06 -11.30
CA LYS A 12 5.54 -3.43 -11.37
C LYS A 12 5.82 -4.77 -12.04
N SER A 13 6.03 -5.84 -11.27
CA SER A 13 6.28 -7.21 -11.76
C SER A 13 4.99 -8.01 -11.95
N TYR A 14 3.86 -7.54 -11.41
CA TYR A 14 2.55 -8.18 -11.47
C TYR A 14 1.77 -7.66 -12.69
N GLY A 15 2.03 -8.24 -13.85
CA GLY A 15 1.34 -7.87 -15.10
C GLY A 15 -0.11 -8.34 -15.20
N GLN A 16 -0.50 -9.32 -14.38
CA GLN A 16 -1.86 -9.85 -14.28
C GLN A 16 -2.36 -9.72 -12.85
N LYS A 17 -3.70 -9.72 -12.69
CA LYS A 17 -4.36 -9.72 -11.39
C LYS A 17 -3.85 -10.89 -10.54
N THR A 18 -3.23 -10.54 -9.41
CA THR A 18 -2.75 -11.46 -8.39
C THR A 18 -3.47 -11.12 -7.09
N GLU A 19 -3.97 -12.16 -6.41
CA GLU A 19 -4.71 -12.02 -5.18
C GLU A 19 -3.99 -12.78 -4.07
N ILE A 20 -3.71 -12.07 -2.98
CA ILE A 20 -3.05 -12.60 -1.80
C ILE A 20 -4.08 -12.52 -0.68
N ASN A 21 -4.53 -13.68 -0.22
CA ASN A 21 -5.57 -13.82 0.80
C ASN A 21 -4.97 -14.33 2.11
N ASP A 22 -5.83 -14.46 3.11
CA ASP A 22 -5.54 -15.12 4.39
C ASP A 22 -4.35 -14.50 5.14
N PHE A 23 -4.26 -13.17 5.12
CA PHE A 23 -3.35 -12.45 6.01
C PHE A 23 -3.78 -12.67 7.46
N ASP A 24 -2.84 -13.14 8.28
CA ASP A 24 -3.03 -13.28 9.71
C ASP A 24 -2.99 -11.91 10.39
N HIS A 25 -3.76 -11.72 11.45
CA HIS A 25 -3.84 -10.44 12.16
C HIS A 25 -2.56 -10.12 12.95
N LEU A 26 -1.69 -11.11 13.16
CA LEU A 26 -0.61 -11.11 14.14
C LEU A 26 0.75 -11.14 13.41
N PHE A 27 0.98 -12.12 12.53
CA PHE A 27 2.24 -12.24 11.81
C PHE A 27 2.11 -12.83 10.40
N ASN A 28 2.75 -12.18 9.43
CA ASN A 28 2.78 -12.60 8.04
C ASN A 28 4.21 -12.66 7.51
N ALA A 29 4.54 -13.70 6.74
CA ALA A 29 5.84 -13.86 6.11
C ALA A 29 5.71 -13.94 4.58
N ILE A 30 6.48 -13.11 3.87
CA ILE A 30 6.57 -13.13 2.40
C ILE A 30 7.94 -13.67 2.00
N THR A 31 7.98 -14.85 1.38
CA THR A 31 9.23 -15.53 1.00
C THR A 31 9.25 -15.90 -0.49
N GLY A 32 10.42 -16.32 -0.99
CA GLY A 32 10.60 -16.76 -2.38
C GLY A 32 11.95 -16.35 -2.98
N LEU A 33 12.23 -16.86 -4.20
CA LEU A 33 13.50 -16.68 -4.90
C LEU A 33 13.79 -15.23 -5.29
N ASN A 34 15.06 -14.86 -5.44
CA ASN A 34 15.44 -13.53 -5.92
C ASN A 34 14.80 -13.22 -7.29
N GLY A 35 14.32 -11.98 -7.47
CA GLY A 35 13.61 -11.58 -8.69
C GLY A 35 12.12 -11.92 -8.76
N SER A 36 11.56 -12.71 -7.83
CA SER A 36 10.15 -13.13 -7.87
C SER A 36 9.11 -12.05 -7.53
N GLY A 37 9.51 -10.79 -7.34
CA GLY A 37 8.57 -9.69 -7.06
C GLY A 37 8.13 -9.52 -5.60
N LYS A 38 8.72 -10.25 -4.64
CA LYS A 38 8.41 -10.14 -3.18
C LYS A 38 8.36 -8.70 -2.67
N SER A 39 9.42 -7.93 -2.92
CA SER A 39 9.51 -6.54 -2.47
C SER A 39 8.44 -5.65 -3.14
N ASN A 40 7.93 -6.03 -4.31
CA ASN A 40 6.86 -5.30 -4.98
C ASN A 40 5.49 -5.52 -4.31
N ILE A 41 5.32 -6.58 -3.50
CA ILE A 41 4.12 -6.74 -2.65
C ILE A 41 4.13 -5.64 -1.59
N LEU A 42 5.26 -5.45 -0.91
CA LEU A 42 5.41 -4.38 0.06
C LEU A 42 5.23 -3.00 -0.59
N ASP A 43 5.84 -2.76 -1.75
CA ASP A 43 5.62 -1.51 -2.50
C ASP A 43 4.15 -1.28 -2.87
N SER A 44 3.40 -2.35 -3.18
CA SER A 44 1.98 -2.26 -3.52
C SER A 44 1.15 -1.83 -2.31
N ILE A 45 1.44 -2.38 -1.12
CA ILE A 45 0.79 -2.00 0.13
C ILE A 45 1.12 -0.55 0.44
N CYS A 46 2.40 -0.19 0.40
CA CYS A 46 2.91 1.16 0.57
C CYS A 46 2.24 2.17 -0.37
N PHE A 47 1.98 1.77 -1.62
CA PHE A 47 1.29 2.58 -2.62
C PHE A 47 -0.15 2.89 -2.19
N VAL A 48 -0.92 1.92 -1.71
CA VAL A 48 -2.30 2.14 -1.22
C VAL A 48 -2.33 2.95 0.07
N LEU A 49 -1.38 2.71 0.97
CA LEU A 49 -1.27 3.48 2.21
C LEU A 49 -0.97 4.96 1.96
N GLY A 50 -0.54 5.35 0.76
CA GLY A 50 -0.34 6.77 0.44
C GLY A 50 1.00 7.32 0.90
N LEU A 51 2.04 6.48 0.96
CA LEU A 51 3.40 6.93 1.24
C LEU A 51 3.82 8.04 0.27
N SER A 52 4.06 9.22 0.84
CA SER A 52 4.44 10.44 0.11
C SER A 52 5.80 10.33 -0.55
N ASN A 53 6.71 9.57 0.08
CA ASN A 53 8.09 9.46 -0.35
C ASN A 53 8.26 8.33 -1.37
N MET A 54 8.28 8.68 -2.65
CA MET A 54 8.43 7.73 -3.76
C MET A 54 9.76 6.95 -3.74
N SER A 55 10.81 7.46 -3.08
CA SER A 55 12.06 6.73 -2.91
C SER A 55 11.88 5.45 -2.09
N LEU A 56 10.90 5.44 -1.18
CA LEU A 56 10.53 4.26 -0.41
C LEU A 56 9.82 3.21 -1.28
N ALA A 57 9.04 3.66 -2.27
CA ALA A 57 8.44 2.78 -3.27
C ALA A 57 9.42 2.42 -4.41
N ARG A 58 10.72 2.74 -4.28
CA ARG A 58 11.78 2.39 -5.24
C ARG A 58 11.44 2.79 -6.68
N CYS A 59 10.85 3.98 -6.85
CA CYS A 59 10.49 4.54 -8.14
C CYS A 59 10.76 6.03 -8.18
N SER A 60 11.17 6.53 -9.35
CA SER A 60 11.38 7.96 -9.58
C SER A 60 10.11 8.67 -10.05
N ASN A 61 9.23 7.93 -10.73
CA ASN A 61 7.96 8.41 -11.28
C ASN A 61 6.87 7.37 -11.08
N LEU A 62 5.64 7.84 -10.86
CA LEU A 62 4.42 7.02 -10.72
C LEU A 62 4.18 6.09 -11.91
N ARG A 63 4.60 6.46 -13.13
CA ARG A 63 4.49 5.58 -14.32
C ARG A 63 5.28 4.28 -14.17
N GLU A 64 6.38 4.27 -13.40
CA GLU A 64 7.19 3.07 -13.14
C GLU A 64 6.48 2.03 -12.26
N LEU A 65 5.37 2.42 -11.63
CA LEU A 65 4.51 1.50 -10.90
C LEU A 65 3.67 0.64 -11.85
N ILE A 66 3.49 1.04 -13.11
CA ILE A 66 2.74 0.28 -14.11
C ILE A 66 3.64 -0.80 -14.69
N TYR A 67 3.10 -2.01 -14.86
CA TYR A 67 3.82 -3.16 -15.41
C TYR A 67 4.52 -2.80 -16.73
N LYS A 68 5.86 -2.97 -16.74
CA LYS A 68 6.75 -2.59 -17.85
C LYS A 68 6.51 -1.15 -18.36
N ASN A 69 6.19 -0.21 -17.46
CA ASN A 69 5.90 1.20 -17.77
C ASN A 69 4.78 1.39 -18.82
N GLY A 70 3.93 0.37 -18.95
CA GLY A 70 2.84 0.26 -19.93
C GLY A 70 3.24 -0.08 -21.36
N GLN A 71 4.48 -0.51 -21.61
CA GLN A 71 4.94 -0.91 -22.94
C GLN A 71 4.30 -2.19 -23.49
N THR A 72 3.54 -2.92 -22.65
CA THR A 72 2.91 -4.21 -23.01
C THR A 72 1.39 -4.13 -23.06
N GLY A 73 0.84 -2.94 -23.34
CA GLY A 73 -0.61 -2.72 -23.42
C GLY A 73 -1.31 -2.52 -22.07
N VAL A 74 -0.61 -2.74 -20.95
CA VAL A 74 -1.11 -2.42 -19.60
C VAL A 74 -1.08 -0.90 -19.39
N SER A 75 -2.23 -0.25 -19.41
CA SER A 75 -2.34 1.22 -19.32
C SER A 75 -2.61 1.76 -17.91
N LYS A 76 -2.84 0.87 -16.94
CA LYS A 76 -3.11 1.21 -15.54
C LYS A 76 -2.54 0.16 -14.61
N ALA A 77 -2.23 0.58 -13.39
CA ALA A 77 -1.99 -0.29 -12.26
C ALA A 77 -3.00 0.01 -11.17
N SER A 78 -3.47 -1.01 -10.47
CA SER A 78 -4.31 -0.84 -9.29
C SER A 78 -3.94 -1.82 -8.20
N VAL A 79 -4.03 -1.37 -6.97
CA VAL A 79 -3.84 -2.19 -5.78
C VAL A 79 -5.03 -1.96 -4.87
N THR A 80 -5.61 -3.04 -4.37
CA THR A 80 -6.76 -3.03 -3.47
C THR A 80 -6.39 -3.79 -2.21
N ILE A 81 -6.62 -3.18 -1.05
CA ILE A 81 -6.46 -3.81 0.26
C ILE A 81 -7.83 -3.91 0.91
N THR A 82 -8.17 -5.10 1.37
CA THR A 82 -9.34 -5.34 2.22
C THR A 82 -8.87 -5.44 3.66
N PHE A 83 -9.46 -4.63 4.53
CA PHE A 83 -9.20 -4.64 5.96
C PHE A 83 -10.37 -5.26 6.70
N ASP A 84 -10.09 -6.16 7.65
CA ASP A 84 -11.07 -6.60 8.64
C ASP A 84 -11.35 -5.43 9.60
N ASN A 85 -12.62 -5.11 9.78
CA ASN A 85 -13.10 -4.04 10.65
C ASN A 85 -14.19 -4.55 11.61
N LYS A 86 -14.06 -5.79 12.11
CA LYS A 86 -15.02 -6.35 13.08
C LYS A 86 -14.88 -5.79 14.49
N GLU A 87 -13.67 -5.44 14.91
CA GLU A 87 -13.40 -4.73 16.18
C GLU A 87 -13.82 -3.25 16.07
N LYS A 88 -15.08 -2.95 16.39
CA LYS A 88 -15.69 -1.63 16.14
C LYS A 88 -15.08 -0.51 16.98
N GLU A 89 -14.56 -0.84 18.16
CA GLU A 89 -13.85 0.10 19.03
C GLU A 89 -12.56 0.64 18.39
N ARG A 90 -12.02 -0.09 17.41
CA ARG A 90 -10.81 0.27 16.65
C ARG A 90 -11.12 0.64 15.20
N SER A 91 -12.40 0.81 14.87
CA SER A 91 -12.82 1.22 13.54
C SER A 91 -12.44 2.67 13.30
N PRO A 92 -12.06 3.04 12.06
CA PRO A 92 -11.96 4.43 11.68
C PRO A 92 -13.33 5.10 11.81
N MET A 93 -13.31 6.39 12.17
CA MET A 93 -14.51 7.20 12.37
C MET A 93 -15.37 7.24 11.11
N GLY A 94 -16.66 6.92 11.24
CA GLY A 94 -17.64 6.94 10.14
C GLY A 94 -17.69 5.66 9.29
N TYR A 95 -16.96 4.61 9.69
CA TYR A 95 -16.94 3.30 9.03
C TYR A 95 -17.32 2.14 9.97
N GLU A 96 -17.82 2.43 11.17
CA GLU A 96 -18.16 1.45 12.21
C GLU A 96 -19.22 0.45 11.72
N GLN A 97 -20.10 0.87 10.82
CA GLN A 97 -21.14 0.05 10.21
C GLN A 97 -20.61 -1.03 9.25
N TYR A 98 -19.34 -0.94 8.81
CA TYR A 98 -18.76 -1.89 7.86
C TYR A 98 -17.89 -2.91 8.58
N ASP A 99 -18.13 -4.20 8.31
CA ASP A 99 -17.27 -5.29 8.79
C ASP A 99 -15.97 -5.43 8.00
N ASP A 100 -15.96 -4.94 6.76
CA ASP A 100 -14.79 -4.89 5.90
C ASP A 100 -14.66 -3.48 5.30
N ILE A 101 -13.43 -2.96 5.27
CA ILE A 101 -13.10 -1.69 4.61
C ILE A 101 -12.18 -1.99 3.44
N VAL A 102 -12.60 -1.62 2.23
CA VAL A 102 -11.85 -1.86 0.99
C VAL A 102 -11.26 -0.55 0.50
N ILE A 103 -9.94 -0.44 0.48
CA ILE A 103 -9.22 0.73 -0.01
C ILE A 103 -8.50 0.34 -1.30
N ARG A 104 -8.79 1.06 -2.38
CA ARG A 104 -8.15 0.86 -3.68
C ARG A 104 -7.46 2.13 -4.14
N ARG A 105 -6.23 2.00 -4.64
CA ARG A 105 -5.52 3.06 -5.33
C ARG A 105 -5.19 2.61 -6.75
N GLU A 106 -5.38 3.49 -7.72
CA GLU A 106 -4.99 3.26 -9.11
C GLU A 106 -4.10 4.38 -9.63
N VAL A 107 -3.27 4.06 -10.63
CA VAL A 107 -2.43 4.99 -11.37
C VAL A 107 -2.51 4.68 -12.87
N ASN A 108 -2.54 5.73 -13.69
CA ASN A 108 -2.55 5.61 -15.16
C ASN A 108 -1.26 6.12 -15.80
N LEU A 109 -1.13 5.95 -17.12
CA LEU A 109 0.05 6.39 -17.89
C LEU A 109 0.37 7.88 -17.77
N ASN A 110 -0.61 8.70 -17.41
CA ASN A 110 -0.45 10.14 -17.21
C ASN A 110 -0.01 10.49 -15.78
N SER A 111 0.46 9.51 -15.00
CA SER A 111 0.86 9.63 -13.60
C SER A 111 -0.23 10.22 -12.69
N ARG A 112 -1.51 10.10 -13.08
CA ARG A 112 -2.64 10.51 -12.24
C ARG A 112 -3.08 9.34 -11.37
N THR A 113 -3.25 9.59 -10.09
CA THR A 113 -3.76 8.61 -9.14
C THR A 113 -5.19 8.89 -8.73
N LYS A 114 -5.97 7.84 -8.46
CA LYS A 114 -7.29 7.93 -7.83
C LYS A 114 -7.40 6.96 -6.67
N TYR A 115 -8.12 7.37 -5.64
CA TYR A 115 -8.47 6.53 -4.52
C TYR A 115 -9.94 6.17 -4.54
N PHE A 116 -10.23 5.01 -3.97
CA PHE A 116 -11.56 4.54 -3.70
C PHE A 116 -11.62 3.91 -2.31
N ILE A 117 -12.68 4.21 -1.57
CA ILE A 117 -13.00 3.56 -0.30
C ILE A 117 -14.38 2.90 -0.48
N ASN A 118 -14.47 1.60 -0.25
CA ASN A 118 -15.68 0.79 -0.46
C ASN A 118 -16.32 0.99 -1.84
N GLY A 119 -15.48 1.16 -2.88
CA GLY A 119 -15.91 1.37 -4.27
C GLY A 119 -16.25 2.81 -4.65
N PHE A 120 -16.38 3.74 -3.69
CA PHE A 120 -16.66 5.15 -3.94
C PHE A 120 -15.37 5.96 -4.09
N ASN A 121 -15.38 6.96 -4.97
CA ASN A 121 -14.23 7.87 -5.13
C ASN A 121 -13.90 8.55 -3.80
N ALA A 122 -12.61 8.58 -3.45
CA ALA A 122 -12.11 9.24 -2.27
C ALA A 122 -10.94 10.17 -2.64
N SER A 123 -10.79 11.24 -1.87
CA SER A 123 -9.64 12.14 -1.93
C SER A 123 -8.44 11.58 -1.16
N ASN A 124 -7.24 12.08 -1.46
CA ASN A 124 -6.04 11.73 -0.69
C ASN A 124 -6.18 12.07 0.80
N SER A 125 -6.82 13.20 1.13
CA SER A 125 -7.07 13.61 2.51
C SER A 125 -7.99 12.64 3.22
N GLN A 126 -9.11 12.23 2.62
CA GLN A 126 -10.02 11.24 3.25
C GLN A 126 -9.32 9.92 3.57
N VAL A 127 -8.48 9.41 2.66
CA VAL A 127 -7.71 8.18 2.91
C VAL A 127 -6.67 8.40 4.02
N SER A 128 -5.99 9.54 4.00
CA SER A 128 -5.07 9.93 5.06
C SER A 128 -5.77 10.00 6.41
N ASP A 129 -6.91 10.69 6.51
CA ASP A 129 -7.68 10.88 7.74
C ASP A 129 -8.20 9.54 8.28
N LEU A 130 -8.63 8.64 7.40
CA LEU A 130 -9.00 7.27 7.75
C LEU A 130 -7.84 6.56 8.45
N PHE A 131 -6.65 6.56 7.86
CA PHE A 131 -5.49 5.91 8.48
C PHE A 131 -5.00 6.60 9.76
N HIS A 132 -5.09 7.93 9.85
CA HIS A 132 -4.77 8.65 11.08
C HIS A 132 -5.74 8.31 12.22
N SER A 133 -7.03 8.10 11.93
CA SER A 133 -8.03 7.76 12.94
C SER A 133 -7.78 6.39 13.61
N VAL A 134 -7.12 5.47 12.90
CA VAL A 134 -6.66 4.18 13.44
C VAL A 134 -5.20 4.22 13.91
N GLN A 135 -4.65 5.43 14.13
CA GLN A 135 -3.28 5.67 14.61
C GLN A 135 -2.17 5.11 13.69
N LEU A 136 -2.48 4.87 12.41
CA LEU A 136 -1.53 4.39 11.43
C LEU A 136 -0.83 5.59 10.76
N ASN A 137 0.28 6.06 11.35
CA ASN A 137 1.08 7.12 10.76
C ASN A 137 2.03 6.56 9.69
N ILE A 138 1.54 6.52 8.46
CA ILE A 138 2.23 5.97 7.29
C ILE A 138 3.49 6.77 6.93
N ASN A 139 3.49 8.08 7.18
CA ASN A 139 4.64 8.94 6.87
C ASN A 139 5.73 8.90 7.95
N ASN A 140 5.51 8.17 9.05
CA ASN A 140 6.54 7.96 10.05
C ASN A 140 7.68 7.09 9.47
N PRO A 141 8.94 7.56 9.47
CA PRO A 141 10.07 6.81 8.93
C PRO A 141 10.33 5.45 9.62
N HIS A 142 9.81 5.25 10.84
CA HIS A 142 9.91 4.01 11.61
C HIS A 142 8.80 2.98 11.27
N PHE A 143 7.75 3.40 10.56
CA PHE A 143 6.69 2.47 10.10
C PHE A 143 7.22 1.46 9.07
N LEU A 144 8.22 1.87 8.27
CA LEU A 144 8.80 1.05 7.21
C LEU A 144 10.33 1.01 7.32
N ILE A 145 10.83 -0.15 7.75
CA ILE A 145 12.26 -0.45 7.78
C ILE A 145 12.60 -1.31 6.55
N MET A 146 13.15 -0.68 5.54
CA MET A 146 13.68 -1.38 4.37
C MET A 146 15.13 -1.82 4.56
N GLN A 147 15.55 -2.77 3.72
CA GLN A 147 16.94 -3.18 3.62
C GLN A 147 17.86 -1.96 3.42
N GLY A 148 18.96 -1.89 4.16
CA GLY A 148 19.88 -0.75 4.17
C GLY A 148 19.46 0.42 5.07
N ARG A 149 18.20 0.49 5.52
CA ARG A 149 17.75 1.49 6.49
C ARG A 149 18.20 1.17 7.92
N ILE A 150 18.42 -0.11 8.23
CA ILE A 150 18.93 -0.52 9.55
C ILE A 150 20.24 0.17 9.91
N THR A 151 21.16 0.30 8.95
CA THR A 151 22.43 1.01 9.13
C THR A 151 22.23 2.50 9.35
N LYS A 152 21.21 3.11 8.72
CA LYS A 152 20.87 4.52 8.97
C LYS A 152 20.32 4.72 10.39
N VAL A 153 19.46 3.81 10.86
CA VAL A 153 18.90 3.85 12.22
C VAL A 153 20.00 3.70 13.27
N LEU A 154 20.94 2.75 13.06
CA LEU A 154 22.09 2.58 13.94
C LEU A 154 23.02 3.80 14.00
N ASN A 155 23.01 4.64 12.95
CA ASN A 155 23.81 5.86 12.85
C ASN A 155 22.99 7.15 13.04
N MET A 156 21.73 7.05 13.48
CA MET A 156 20.92 8.24 13.76
C MET A 156 21.54 8.99 14.93
N ARG A 157 21.88 10.26 14.70
CA ARG A 157 22.27 11.17 15.77
C ARG A 157 21.02 11.77 16.41
N PRO A 158 21.07 12.15 17.69
CA PRO A 158 20.02 12.94 18.30
C PRO A 158 19.72 14.17 17.42
N HIS A 159 18.44 14.50 17.27
CA HIS A 159 18.09 15.84 16.79
C HIS A 159 18.35 16.79 17.96
N GLU A 160 19.34 17.68 17.81
CA GLU A 160 19.43 18.92 18.61
C GLU A 160 18.27 19.87 18.26
#